data_AF-A0A932XPY7-F1
#
_entry.id   AF-A0A932XPY7-F1
#
_cell.length_a   1.000
_cell.length_b   1.000
_cell.length_c   1.000
_cell.angle_alpha   90.00
_cell.angle_beta   90.00
_cell.angle_gamma   90.00
#
_symmetry.space_group_name_H-M   'P 1'
#
loop_
_entity.id
_entity.type
_entity.pdbx_description
1 polymer ?
#
loop_
_entity_poly.entity_id
_entity_poly.type
_entity_poly.pdbx_seq_one_letter_code
_entity_poly.pdbx_strand_id
1 'polypeptide(L)'
;MMWPEVEQAQSAWQQEDDKNIARCRYLGTGGEQCQQDVVAVGDLCFWHNPQVYKTGRDIRTRLEEWAASGLSMEGFQLARANLQDIHLSHGQAEVAVNLAHADLSRTNLSGAHLYNADLHGASLLKADLSHANLNRAHLEDANLLGARLYETRLKYARWGRHIRQEREAYAAERAGDRERARALYIEAEEIYRNLTRVSERGGHSEREGWFFRKEMIMRRRQYPLLSLHRGWMKLVDLVCGYGELPARVIGFSLSVIFASALIYFLYGVNSHGGNIGWVPGAGWWRNTLEYLTCVYFSVVTFTTLGYGDIAPLGVMRAVAGAEAFVGAFTMALFVVVFDKKMTR
;
A
#
# COMPACT_ATOMS: atom_id res chain seq x y z
N MET A 1 -5.18 -29.02 81.45
CA MET A 1 -5.39 -27.59 81.11
C MET A 1 -4.50 -27.28 79.92
N MET A 2 -5.07 -27.36 78.73
CA MET A 2 -4.40 -27.15 77.44
C MET A 2 -5.16 -26.01 76.76
N TRP A 3 -4.43 -24.99 76.31
CA TRP A 3 -4.91 -23.64 76.04
C TRP A 3 -5.76 -23.55 74.75
N PRO A 4 -6.88 -22.80 74.73
CA PRO A 4 -7.79 -22.64 73.59
C PRO A 4 -7.40 -21.52 72.60
N GLU A 5 -6.11 -21.17 72.47
CA GLU A 5 -5.66 -20.01 71.68
C GLU A 5 -5.37 -20.30 70.19
N VAL A 6 -5.44 -21.56 69.74
CA VAL A 6 -5.07 -21.92 68.36
C VAL A 6 -6.24 -21.78 67.37
N GLU A 7 -7.49 -21.85 67.83
CA GLU A 7 -8.67 -21.73 66.96
C GLU A 7 -9.02 -20.28 66.60
N GLN A 8 -8.67 -19.31 67.45
CA GLN A 8 -8.90 -17.88 67.14
C GLN A 8 -7.88 -17.31 66.16
N ALA A 9 -6.70 -17.92 66.04
CA ALA A 9 -5.72 -17.54 65.03
C ALA A 9 -6.13 -18.01 63.63
N GLN A 10 -6.83 -19.13 63.49
CA GLN A 10 -7.29 -19.63 62.17
C GLN A 10 -8.51 -18.88 61.63
N SER A 11 -9.35 -18.29 62.48
CA SER A 11 -10.44 -17.41 62.05
C SER A 11 -9.98 -15.99 61.66
N ALA A 12 -8.76 -15.60 62.00
CA ALA A 12 -8.21 -14.27 61.66
C ALA A 12 -7.56 -14.21 60.27
N TRP A 13 -7.15 -15.34 59.69
CA TRP A 13 -6.58 -15.41 58.32
C TRP A 13 -7.63 -15.58 57.22
N GLN A 14 -8.92 -15.63 57.56
CA GLN A 14 -10.02 -15.68 56.59
C GLN A 14 -10.76 -14.34 56.43
N GLN A 15 -10.24 -13.25 57.03
CA GLN A 15 -10.85 -11.91 56.99
C GLN A 15 -9.83 -10.78 56.75
N GLU A 16 -8.79 -11.01 55.95
CA GLU A 16 -7.94 -9.94 55.44
C GLU A 16 -7.98 -9.90 53.92
N ASP A 17 -8.43 -8.73 53.44
CA ASP A 17 -8.35 -8.23 52.08
C ASP A 17 -9.28 -8.86 51.04
N ASP A 18 -10.56 -8.52 51.17
CA ASP A 18 -11.39 -8.09 50.04
C ASP A 18 -10.77 -6.80 49.47
N LYS A 19 -9.52 -6.92 48.96
CA LYS A 19 -8.83 -5.84 48.28
C LYS A 19 -9.69 -5.53 47.08
N ASN A 20 -10.20 -4.30 47.04
CA ASN A 20 -10.75 -3.69 45.86
C ASN A 20 -9.63 -3.62 44.80
N ILE A 21 -9.33 -4.75 44.14
CA ILE A 21 -8.28 -4.84 43.15
C ILE A 21 -8.78 -4.01 41.97
N ALA A 22 -8.14 -2.86 41.77
CA ALA A 22 -8.49 -1.96 40.69
C ALA A 22 -8.39 -2.73 39.37
N ARG A 23 -9.44 -2.65 38.54
CA ARG A 23 -9.46 -3.25 37.21
C ARG A 23 -8.87 -2.30 36.19
N CYS A 24 -8.25 -2.88 35.16
CA CYS A 24 -7.65 -2.13 34.07
C CYS A 24 -8.65 -1.15 33.44
N ARG A 25 -8.25 0.10 33.27
CA ARG A 25 -9.07 1.15 32.65
C ARG A 25 -9.05 1.12 31.11
N TYR A 26 -8.30 0.21 30.49
CA TYR A 26 -8.25 0.10 29.04
C TYR A 26 -9.63 -0.26 28.47
N LEU A 27 -10.07 0.54 27.51
CA LEU A 27 -11.32 0.38 26.78
C LEU A 27 -10.98 0.03 25.32
N GLY A 28 -11.40 -1.15 24.88
CA GLY A 28 -11.26 -1.56 23.48
C GLY A 28 -12.18 -0.75 22.56
N THR A 29 -11.93 -0.81 21.25
CA THR A 29 -12.74 -0.14 20.22
C THR A 29 -14.21 -0.57 20.22
N GLY A 30 -14.50 -1.79 20.68
CA GLY A 30 -15.86 -2.31 20.89
C GLY A 30 -16.56 -1.83 22.17
N GLY A 31 -15.90 -1.00 22.99
CA GLY A 31 -16.42 -0.56 24.29
C GLY A 31 -16.24 -1.57 25.42
N GLU A 32 -15.54 -2.68 25.17
CA GLU A 32 -15.25 -3.68 26.19
C GLU A 32 -14.08 -3.24 27.07
N GLN A 33 -14.26 -3.36 28.39
CA GLN A 33 -13.23 -3.03 29.37
C GLN A 33 -12.39 -4.27 29.70
N CYS A 34 -11.07 -4.09 29.75
CA CYS A 34 -10.16 -5.14 30.16
C CYS A 34 -10.44 -5.58 31.61
N GLN A 35 -10.65 -6.88 31.83
CA GLN A 35 -10.98 -7.44 33.14
C GLN A 35 -9.76 -7.78 34.01
N GLN A 36 -8.55 -7.46 33.54
CA GLN A 36 -7.32 -7.77 34.27
C GLN A 36 -7.07 -6.79 35.41
N ASP A 37 -6.40 -7.31 36.43
CA ASP A 37 -5.96 -6.54 37.59
C ASP A 37 -4.88 -5.53 37.20
N VAL A 38 -4.96 -4.36 37.82
CA VAL A 38 -3.99 -3.29 37.66
C VAL A 38 -2.67 -3.67 38.32
N VAL A 39 -1.56 -3.38 37.64
CA VAL A 39 -0.22 -3.52 38.24
C VAL A 39 0.04 -2.36 39.21
N ALA A 40 0.95 -2.53 40.18
CA ALA A 40 1.23 -1.56 41.23
C ALA A 40 1.58 -0.12 40.78
N VAL A 41 1.80 0.12 39.48
CA VAL A 41 2.12 1.43 38.92
C VAL A 41 1.10 1.81 37.84
N GLY A 42 0.12 2.67 38.18
CA GLY A 42 -0.86 3.25 37.25
C GLY A 42 -2.26 2.62 37.33
N ASP A 43 -3.10 2.87 36.30
CA ASP A 43 -4.51 2.40 36.20
C ASP A 43 -4.69 1.27 35.16
N LEU A 44 -3.58 0.70 34.68
CA LEU A 44 -3.56 -0.25 33.56
C LEU A 44 -2.99 -1.59 34.03
N CYS A 45 -3.46 -2.68 33.44
CA CYS A 45 -2.88 -4.00 33.67
C CYS A 45 -1.49 -4.09 33.05
N PHE A 46 -0.80 -5.19 33.35
CA PHE A 46 0.52 -5.48 32.83
C PHE A 46 0.62 -5.28 31.30
N TRP A 47 -0.34 -5.79 30.52
CA TRP A 47 -0.32 -5.76 29.06
C TRP A 47 -0.57 -4.37 28.46
N HIS A 48 -1.49 -3.59 29.03
CA HIS A 48 -1.88 -2.27 28.53
C HIS A 48 -0.98 -1.14 29.02
N ASN A 49 -0.13 -1.37 30.02
CA ASN A 49 0.71 -0.34 30.58
C ASN A 49 1.99 -0.11 29.74
N PRO A 50 2.20 1.10 29.17
CA PRO A 50 3.41 1.42 28.40
C PRO A 50 4.65 1.66 29.27
N GLN A 51 4.48 1.93 30.58
CA GLN A 51 5.60 2.17 31.51
C GLN A 51 6.27 0.86 31.94
N VAL A 52 5.60 -0.28 31.77
CA VAL A 52 6.13 -1.59 32.11
C VAL A 52 6.81 -2.19 30.88
N TYR A 53 8.14 -2.29 30.93
CA TYR A 53 8.92 -2.99 29.91
C TYR A 53 8.69 -4.50 29.98
N LYS A 54 8.40 -5.09 28.81
CA LYS A 54 8.04 -6.52 28.68
C LYS A 54 9.18 -7.30 28.05
N THR A 55 10.36 -7.20 28.65
CA THR A 55 11.61 -7.81 28.16
C THR A 55 11.97 -9.12 28.87
N GLY A 56 11.10 -9.62 29.77
CA GLY A 56 11.29 -10.89 30.46
C GLY A 56 11.36 -12.08 29.49
N ARG A 57 12.05 -13.16 29.87
CA ARG A 57 12.17 -14.38 29.03
C ARG A 57 10.86 -15.16 28.96
N ASP A 58 9.99 -14.96 29.93
CA ASP A 58 8.66 -15.55 30.08
C ASP A 58 7.59 -14.87 29.21
N ILE A 59 7.88 -13.68 28.65
CA ILE A 59 6.87 -12.87 27.96
C ILE A 59 6.25 -13.59 26.76
N ARG A 60 7.06 -14.38 26.03
CA ARG A 60 6.58 -15.17 24.90
C ARG A 60 5.55 -16.19 25.37
N THR A 61 5.91 -17.03 26.34
CA THR A 61 5.05 -18.09 26.88
C THR A 61 3.76 -17.53 27.46
N ARG A 62 3.84 -16.44 28.22
CA ARG A 62 2.64 -15.77 28.78
C ARG A 62 1.72 -15.22 27.71
N LEU A 63 2.26 -14.73 26.60
CA LEU A 63 1.47 -14.21 25.49
C LEU A 63 0.86 -15.34 24.66
N GLU A 64 1.54 -16.47 24.52
CA GLU A 64 1.00 -17.69 23.89
C GLU A 64 -0.14 -18.31 24.73
N GLU A 65 0.03 -18.39 26.05
CA GLU A 65 -1.03 -18.81 26.99
C GLU A 65 -2.23 -17.86 26.94
N TRP A 66 -1.96 -16.54 26.85
CA TRP A 66 -3.02 -15.55 26.66
C TRP A 66 -3.75 -15.77 25.34
N ALA A 67 -3.04 -15.95 24.24
CA ALA A 67 -3.64 -16.25 22.95
C ALA A 67 -4.47 -17.54 23.02
N ALA A 68 -4.03 -18.56 23.76
CA ALA A 68 -4.77 -19.81 24.01
C ALA A 68 -6.10 -19.62 24.75
N SER A 69 -6.23 -18.58 25.56
CA SER A 69 -7.50 -18.24 26.21
C SER A 69 -8.55 -17.67 25.26
N GLY A 70 -8.16 -17.24 24.05
CA GLY A 70 -9.05 -16.60 23.07
C GLY A 70 -9.45 -15.16 23.43
N LEU A 71 -8.88 -14.59 24.49
CA LEU A 71 -9.12 -13.20 24.88
C LEU A 71 -8.45 -12.21 23.90
N SER A 72 -9.09 -11.05 23.72
CA SER A 72 -8.54 -9.97 22.89
C SER A 72 -7.18 -9.49 23.42
N MET A 73 -6.26 -9.18 22.49
CA MET A 73 -4.96 -8.55 22.77
C MET A 73 -4.89 -7.12 22.22
N GLU A 74 -6.05 -6.51 22.01
CA GLU A 74 -6.18 -5.14 21.51
C GLU A 74 -5.46 -4.15 22.43
N GLY A 75 -4.69 -3.24 21.83
CA GLY A 75 -3.97 -2.16 22.52
C GLY A 75 -2.78 -2.61 23.38
N PHE A 76 -2.35 -3.86 23.28
CA PHE A 76 -1.22 -4.38 24.06
C PHE A 76 0.06 -3.56 23.80
N GLN A 77 0.76 -3.21 24.88
CA GLN A 77 1.98 -2.40 24.85
C GLN A 77 3.21 -3.30 24.88
N LEU A 78 3.57 -3.89 23.74
CA LEU A 78 4.62 -4.90 23.58
C LEU A 78 5.93 -4.35 22.99
N ALA A 79 6.12 -3.02 23.05
CA ALA A 79 7.29 -2.37 22.50
C ALA A 79 8.59 -2.96 23.06
N ARG A 80 9.54 -3.25 22.16
CA ARG A 80 10.86 -3.84 22.45
C ARG A 80 10.81 -5.25 23.07
N ALA A 81 9.66 -5.92 23.11
CA ALA A 81 9.58 -7.28 23.59
C ALA A 81 10.33 -8.25 22.65
N ASN A 82 10.86 -9.34 23.23
CA ASN A 82 11.43 -10.44 22.44
C ASN A 82 10.38 -11.54 22.27
N LEU A 83 9.71 -11.51 21.12
CA LEU A 83 8.64 -12.43 20.76
C LEU A 83 9.02 -13.23 19.52
N GLN A 84 10.28 -13.65 19.39
CA GLN A 84 10.87 -14.28 18.18
C GLN A 84 10.00 -15.40 17.58
N ASP A 85 10.25 -16.71 17.64
CA ASP A 85 9.34 -17.70 17.04
C ASP A 85 8.03 -17.88 17.86
N ILE A 86 7.22 -16.82 18.00
CA ILE A 86 5.97 -16.84 18.78
C ILE A 86 4.84 -17.47 17.98
N HIS A 87 4.03 -18.28 18.67
CA HIS A 87 2.88 -18.97 18.10
C HIS A 87 1.57 -18.37 18.60
N LEU A 88 1.06 -17.34 17.92
CA LEU A 88 -0.22 -16.73 18.29
C LEU A 88 -1.40 -17.35 17.52
N SER A 89 -1.18 -17.88 16.31
CA SER A 89 -2.26 -18.52 15.54
C SER A 89 -2.53 -19.98 15.95
N HIS A 90 -3.76 -20.28 16.36
CA HIS A 90 -4.24 -21.64 16.69
C HIS A 90 -4.51 -22.50 15.45
N GLY A 91 -3.46 -23.03 14.82
CA GLY A 91 -3.63 -24.01 13.74
C GLY A 91 -4.65 -23.59 12.66
N GLN A 92 -5.45 -24.54 12.16
CA GLN A 92 -6.47 -24.31 11.13
C GLN A 92 -7.75 -23.61 11.65
N ALA A 93 -7.82 -23.19 12.92
CA ALA A 93 -9.01 -22.55 13.48
C ALA A 93 -9.11 -21.07 13.06
N GLU A 94 -10.31 -20.65 12.67
CA GLU A 94 -10.63 -19.37 12.02
C GLU A 94 -10.51 -18.13 12.91
N VAL A 95 -10.17 -18.26 14.20
CA VAL A 95 -10.15 -17.13 15.12
C VAL A 95 -8.85 -16.34 14.94
N ALA A 96 -8.98 -15.21 14.24
CA ALA A 96 -7.95 -14.19 14.12
C ALA A 96 -7.54 -13.70 15.51
N VAL A 97 -6.23 -13.70 15.77
CA VAL A 97 -5.68 -13.04 16.94
C VAL A 97 -5.86 -11.54 16.81
N ASN A 98 -6.51 -10.91 17.77
CA ASN A 98 -6.71 -9.47 17.79
C ASN A 98 -5.53 -8.75 18.46
N LEU A 99 -4.62 -8.20 17.66
CA LEU A 99 -3.54 -7.29 18.05
C LEU A 99 -3.79 -5.86 17.52
N ALA A 100 -5.05 -5.51 17.27
CA ALA A 100 -5.41 -4.18 16.82
C ALA A 100 -4.90 -3.12 17.79
N HIS A 101 -4.40 -2.00 17.25
CA HIS A 101 -3.85 -0.88 18.01
C HIS A 101 -2.71 -1.24 18.98
N ALA A 102 -2.14 -2.46 18.91
CA ALA A 102 -1.02 -2.85 19.75
C ALA A 102 0.23 -2.04 19.40
N ASP A 103 1.03 -1.70 20.41
CA ASP A 103 2.36 -1.16 20.21
C ASP A 103 3.38 -2.32 20.14
N LEU A 104 3.77 -2.68 18.92
CA LEU A 104 4.80 -3.67 18.60
C LEU A 104 6.09 -2.97 18.11
N SER A 105 6.30 -1.72 18.49
CA SER A 105 7.45 -0.94 18.04
C SER A 105 8.76 -1.55 18.55
N ARG A 106 9.70 -1.80 17.63
CA ARG A 106 11.01 -2.42 17.90
C ARG A 106 10.93 -3.82 18.51
N THR A 107 9.79 -4.49 18.40
CA THR A 107 9.60 -5.86 18.88
C THR A 107 10.32 -6.84 17.95
N ASN A 108 10.94 -7.86 18.52
CA ASN A 108 11.47 -8.98 17.74
C ASN A 108 10.34 -9.99 17.50
N LEU A 109 9.84 -10.08 16.28
CA LEU A 109 8.83 -11.04 15.81
C LEU A 109 9.43 -11.94 14.71
N SER A 110 10.75 -12.13 14.68
CA SER A 110 11.39 -12.96 13.66
C SER A 110 10.90 -14.41 13.77
N GLY A 111 10.37 -14.98 12.69
CA GLY A 111 9.77 -16.32 12.70
C GLY A 111 8.36 -16.39 13.30
N ALA A 112 7.76 -15.27 13.68
CA ALA A 112 6.44 -15.27 14.32
C ALA A 112 5.32 -15.86 13.43
N HIS A 113 4.41 -16.63 14.04
CA HIS A 113 3.23 -17.18 13.41
C HIS A 113 2.00 -16.30 13.67
N LEU A 114 1.73 -15.40 12.73
CA LEU A 114 0.67 -14.37 12.78
C LEU A 114 -0.34 -14.56 11.63
N TYR A 115 -0.62 -15.82 11.27
CA TYR A 115 -1.58 -16.15 10.21
C TYR A 115 -2.95 -15.58 10.57
N ASN A 116 -3.55 -14.81 9.64
CA ASN A 116 -4.86 -14.18 9.81
C ASN A 116 -4.96 -13.23 11.03
N ALA A 117 -3.85 -12.76 11.60
CA ALA A 117 -3.88 -11.84 12.74
C ALA A 117 -4.48 -10.47 12.34
N ASP A 118 -5.28 -9.89 13.22
CA ASP A 118 -5.71 -8.50 13.12
C ASP A 118 -4.65 -7.60 13.75
N LEU A 119 -3.98 -6.81 12.92
CA LEU A 119 -2.96 -5.82 13.29
C LEU A 119 -3.43 -4.41 12.85
N HIS A 120 -4.73 -4.19 12.68
CA HIS A 120 -5.22 -2.90 12.22
C HIS A 120 -4.84 -1.81 13.21
N GLY A 121 -4.33 -0.69 12.69
CA GLY A 121 -3.84 0.42 13.52
C GLY A 121 -2.64 0.11 14.43
N ALA A 122 -2.07 -1.09 14.39
CA ALA A 122 -0.93 -1.47 15.23
C ALA A 122 0.34 -0.71 14.83
N SER A 123 1.22 -0.45 15.80
CA SER A 123 2.54 0.13 15.53
C SER A 123 3.59 -0.96 15.39
N LEU A 124 4.07 -1.21 14.17
CA LEU A 124 5.19 -2.12 13.86
C LEU A 124 6.47 -1.33 13.57
N LEU A 125 6.58 -0.11 14.10
CA LEU A 125 7.70 0.80 13.88
C LEU A 125 9.01 0.12 14.24
N LYS A 126 9.89 -0.10 13.25
CA LYS A 126 11.19 -0.79 13.42
C LYS A 126 11.10 -2.20 14.01
N ALA A 127 9.94 -2.87 13.91
CA ALA A 127 9.80 -4.26 14.32
C ALA A 127 10.61 -5.19 13.40
N ASP A 128 11.10 -6.30 13.95
CA ASP A 128 11.72 -7.35 13.15
C ASP A 128 10.68 -8.43 12.83
N LEU A 129 10.23 -8.51 11.58
CA LEU A 129 9.27 -9.50 11.09
C LEU A 129 9.93 -10.51 10.15
N SER A 130 11.26 -10.64 10.21
CA SER A 130 12.02 -11.51 9.31
C SER A 130 11.51 -12.96 9.44
N HIS A 131 11.22 -13.62 8.32
CA HIS A 131 10.64 -14.97 8.25
C HIS A 131 9.26 -15.15 8.90
N ALA A 132 8.62 -14.08 9.37
CA ALA A 132 7.29 -14.16 9.99
C ALA A 132 6.21 -14.54 8.96
N ASN A 133 5.17 -15.22 9.42
CA ASN A 133 4.00 -15.55 8.63
C ASN A 133 2.84 -14.59 8.92
N LEU A 134 2.65 -13.60 8.04
CA LEU A 134 1.57 -12.62 8.06
C LEU A 134 0.54 -12.87 6.94
N ASN A 135 0.46 -14.10 6.44
CA ASN A 135 -0.54 -14.44 5.42
C ASN A 135 -1.95 -14.15 5.97
N ARG A 136 -2.78 -13.47 5.15
CA ARG A 136 -4.14 -13.00 5.48
C ARG A 136 -4.23 -12.00 6.63
N ALA A 137 -3.12 -11.49 7.17
CA ALA A 137 -3.16 -10.51 8.24
C ALA A 137 -3.84 -9.20 7.82
N HIS A 138 -4.53 -8.56 8.75
CA HIS A 138 -5.13 -7.23 8.57
C HIS A 138 -4.15 -6.17 9.07
N LEU A 139 -3.55 -5.42 8.15
CA LEU A 139 -2.54 -4.38 8.36
C LEU A 139 -3.05 -2.98 7.97
N GLU A 140 -4.38 -2.78 7.90
CA GLU A 140 -4.94 -1.47 7.59
C GLU A 140 -4.57 -0.49 8.70
N ASP A 141 -4.13 0.70 8.31
CA ASP A 141 -3.65 1.74 9.22
C ASP A 141 -2.48 1.34 10.14
N ALA A 142 -1.86 0.18 9.94
CA ALA A 142 -0.68 -0.24 10.66
C ALA A 142 0.54 0.62 10.28
N ASN A 143 1.39 0.95 11.25
CA ASN A 143 2.64 1.65 11.02
C ASN A 143 3.78 0.67 10.74
N LEU A 144 4.18 0.52 9.48
CA LEU A 144 5.27 -0.36 9.04
C LEU A 144 6.61 0.36 8.85
N LEU A 145 6.74 1.62 9.31
CA LEU A 145 7.96 2.41 9.09
C LEU A 145 9.18 1.71 9.69
N GLY A 146 10.22 1.49 8.88
CA GLY A 146 11.45 0.82 9.30
C GLY A 146 11.29 -0.66 9.69
N ALA A 147 10.12 -1.28 9.51
CA ALA A 147 9.92 -2.70 9.79
C ALA A 147 10.79 -3.56 8.87
N ARG A 148 11.43 -4.60 9.43
CA ARG A 148 12.23 -5.56 8.66
C ARG A 148 11.32 -6.68 8.17
N LEU A 149 11.11 -6.75 6.86
CA LEU A 149 10.23 -7.72 6.21
C LEU A 149 11.02 -8.78 5.41
N TYR A 150 12.20 -9.17 5.89
CA TYR A 150 13.06 -10.13 5.18
C TYR A 150 12.39 -11.51 5.14
N GLU A 151 12.06 -12.03 3.95
CA GLU A 151 11.39 -13.34 3.79
C GLU A 151 10.04 -13.48 4.56
N THR A 152 9.40 -12.36 4.88
CA THR A 152 8.08 -12.35 5.51
C THR A 152 7.01 -12.80 4.51
N ARG A 153 6.11 -13.68 4.94
CA ARG A 153 5.01 -14.16 4.10
C ARG A 153 3.81 -13.22 4.25
N LEU A 154 3.38 -12.58 3.16
CA LEU A 154 2.30 -11.57 3.15
C LEU A 154 1.16 -11.91 2.18
N LYS A 155 0.97 -13.21 1.86
CA LYS A 155 -0.09 -13.67 0.93
C LYS A 155 -1.44 -13.22 1.44
N TYR A 156 -2.21 -12.52 0.60
CA TYR A 156 -3.56 -12.04 0.92
C TYR A 156 -3.65 -11.09 2.12
N ALA A 157 -2.54 -10.55 2.63
CA ALA A 157 -2.61 -9.52 3.66
C ALA A 157 -3.37 -8.29 3.14
N ARG A 158 -4.07 -7.61 4.06
CA ARG A 158 -4.95 -6.48 3.77
C ARG A 158 -4.34 -5.22 4.37
N TRP A 159 -4.00 -4.24 3.55
CA TRP A 159 -3.41 -2.96 3.99
C TRP A 159 -4.25 -1.75 3.55
N GLY A 160 -5.44 -2.00 2.99
CA GLY A 160 -6.35 -0.97 2.51
C GLY A 160 -5.90 -0.31 1.20
N ARG A 161 -6.57 0.78 0.82
CA ARG A 161 -6.27 1.55 -0.41
C ARG A 161 -5.00 2.40 -0.30
N HIS A 162 -4.70 2.83 0.91
CA HIS A 162 -3.59 3.73 1.25
C HIS A 162 -3.03 3.28 2.59
N ILE A 163 -1.70 3.25 2.72
CA ILE A 163 -1.07 3.09 4.03
C ILE A 163 -1.31 4.35 4.87
N ARG A 164 -1.22 4.21 6.19
CA ARG A 164 -1.44 5.30 7.14
C ARG A 164 -0.66 6.57 6.78
N GLN A 165 0.63 6.45 6.51
CA GLN A 165 1.52 7.57 6.17
C GLN A 165 1.12 8.27 4.86
N GLU A 166 0.65 7.54 3.84
CA GLU A 166 0.16 8.14 2.61
C GLU A 166 -1.11 8.98 2.88
N ARG A 167 -2.03 8.46 3.70
CA ARG A 167 -3.27 9.16 4.06
C ARG A 167 -2.97 10.42 4.88
N GLU A 168 -2.07 10.32 5.86
CA GLU A 168 -1.62 11.45 6.67
C GLU A 168 -0.88 12.49 5.81
N ALA A 169 -0.07 12.06 4.83
CA ALA A 169 0.61 12.97 3.91
C ALA A 169 -0.39 13.77 3.06
N TYR A 170 -1.44 13.13 2.54
CA TYR A 170 -2.51 13.85 1.83
C TYR A 170 -3.32 14.79 2.72
N ALA A 171 -3.50 14.45 4.00
CA ALA A 171 -4.13 15.36 4.95
C ALA A 171 -3.25 16.59 5.22
N ALA A 172 -1.95 16.39 5.46
CA ALA A 172 -0.99 17.47 5.65
C ALA A 172 -0.84 18.37 4.41
N GLU A 173 -0.79 17.79 3.20
CA GLU A 173 -0.73 18.54 1.95
C GLU A 173 -1.97 19.43 1.76
N ARG A 174 -3.17 18.89 2.07
CA ARG A 174 -4.44 19.65 2.02
C ARG A 174 -4.52 20.75 3.08
N ALA A 175 -3.88 20.54 4.23
CA ALA A 175 -3.76 21.54 5.29
C ALA A 175 -2.72 22.64 4.98
N GLY A 176 -1.94 22.51 3.90
CA GLY A 176 -0.90 23.46 3.52
C GLY A 176 0.44 23.27 4.26
N ASP A 177 0.54 22.28 5.14
CA ASP A 177 1.77 21.93 5.86
C ASP A 177 2.71 21.12 4.96
N ARG A 178 3.49 21.84 4.15
CA ARG A 178 4.38 21.25 3.15
C ARG A 178 5.54 20.47 3.76
N GLU A 179 6.04 20.90 4.91
CA GLU A 179 7.18 20.25 5.57
C GLU A 179 6.76 18.90 6.13
N ARG A 180 5.65 18.86 6.87
CA ARG A 180 5.07 17.61 7.37
C ARG A 180 4.65 16.68 6.25
N ALA A 181 4.01 17.21 5.20
CA ALA A 181 3.62 16.39 4.05
C ALA A 181 4.84 15.75 3.38
N ARG A 182 5.94 16.50 3.20
CA ARG A 182 7.17 15.95 2.63
C ARG A 182 7.77 14.86 3.51
N ALA A 183 7.85 15.06 4.82
CA ALA A 183 8.34 14.04 5.75
C ALA A 183 7.52 12.75 5.64
N LEU A 184 6.18 12.86 5.65
CA LEU A 184 5.29 11.72 5.52
C LEU A 184 5.39 11.04 4.14
N TYR A 185 5.66 11.78 3.06
CA TYR A 185 5.92 11.17 1.75
C TYR A 185 7.24 10.39 1.71
N ILE A 186 8.25 10.81 2.45
CA ILE A 186 9.52 10.07 2.59
C ILE A 186 9.28 8.77 3.36
N GLU A 187 8.56 8.84 4.48
CA GLU A 187 8.18 7.66 5.27
C GLU A 187 7.33 6.67 4.45
N ALA A 188 6.34 7.19 3.72
CA ALA A 188 5.50 6.37 2.86
C ALA A 188 6.29 5.71 1.72
N GLU A 189 7.26 6.41 1.12
CA GLU A 189 8.17 5.83 0.13
C GLU A 189 8.95 4.67 0.73
N GLU A 190 9.52 4.82 1.92
CA GLU A 190 10.29 3.78 2.58
C GLU A 190 9.45 2.52 2.83
N ILE A 191 8.21 2.69 3.32
CA ILE A 191 7.28 1.60 3.55
C ILE A 191 6.95 0.87 2.24
N TYR A 192 6.59 1.61 1.18
CA TYR A 192 6.27 1.02 -0.11
C TYR A 192 7.46 0.28 -0.72
N ARG A 193 8.67 0.84 -0.60
CA ARG A 193 9.90 0.18 -1.08
C ARG A 193 10.17 -1.13 -0.34
N ASN A 194 9.97 -1.17 0.98
CA ASN A 194 10.12 -2.40 1.75
C ASN A 194 9.06 -3.45 1.35
N LEU A 195 7.81 -3.01 1.13
CA LEU A 195 6.72 -3.87 0.65
C LEU A 195 6.98 -4.42 -0.77
N THR A 196 7.55 -3.61 -1.67
CA THR A 196 7.97 -4.06 -3.00
C THR A 196 9.01 -5.18 -2.88
N ARG A 197 10.08 -4.97 -2.10
CA ARG A 197 11.19 -5.94 -1.95
C ARG A 197 10.75 -7.27 -1.35
N VAL A 198 9.86 -7.27 -0.36
CA VAL A 198 9.35 -8.52 0.22
C VAL A 198 8.42 -9.23 -0.75
N SER A 199 7.61 -8.49 -1.51
CA SER A 199 6.71 -9.07 -2.50
C SER A 199 7.49 -9.77 -3.62
N GLU A 200 8.54 -9.12 -4.14
CA GLU A 200 9.46 -9.67 -5.16
C GLU A 200 10.09 -11.00 -4.74
N ARG A 201 10.46 -11.13 -3.46
CA ARG A 201 11.04 -12.38 -2.92
C ARG A 201 10.00 -13.46 -2.67
N GLY A 202 8.74 -13.06 -2.44
CA GLY A 202 7.62 -13.98 -2.19
C GLY A 202 7.03 -14.60 -3.46
N GLY A 203 7.42 -14.12 -4.65
CA GLY A 203 6.89 -14.58 -5.94
C GLY A 203 5.44 -14.17 -6.16
N HIS A 204 5.11 -12.89 -5.91
CA HIS A 204 3.74 -12.36 -5.94
C HIS A 204 3.57 -11.24 -6.97
N SER A 205 3.70 -11.62 -8.25
CA SER A 205 3.71 -10.71 -9.41
C SER A 205 2.56 -9.70 -9.48
N GLU A 206 1.34 -10.06 -9.05
CA GLU A 206 0.19 -9.17 -9.23
C GLU A 206 0.25 -7.91 -8.37
N ARG A 207 0.68 -8.02 -7.10
CA ARG A 207 0.68 -6.89 -6.16
C ARG A 207 2.00 -6.11 -6.13
N GLU A 208 3.09 -6.72 -6.59
CA GLU A 208 4.41 -6.07 -6.71
C GLU A 208 4.34 -4.77 -7.51
N GLY A 209 3.73 -4.81 -8.70
CA GLY A 209 3.63 -3.62 -9.57
C GLY A 209 2.82 -2.50 -8.94
N TRP A 210 1.84 -2.83 -8.08
CA TRP A 210 1.08 -1.83 -7.35
C TRP A 210 1.92 -1.11 -6.30
N PHE A 211 2.72 -1.85 -5.51
CA PHE A 211 3.60 -1.27 -4.50
C PHE A 211 4.71 -0.42 -5.14
N PHE A 212 5.33 -0.92 -6.19
CA PHE A 212 6.37 -0.19 -6.92
C PHE A 212 5.82 1.13 -7.50
N ARG A 213 4.64 1.09 -8.12
CA ARG A 213 4.00 2.31 -8.62
C ARG A 213 3.68 3.28 -7.48
N LYS A 214 3.23 2.80 -6.33
CA LYS A 214 2.98 3.63 -5.14
C LYS A 214 4.26 4.28 -4.61
N GLU A 215 5.37 3.53 -4.53
CA GLU A 215 6.71 4.05 -4.20
C GLU A 215 7.06 5.24 -5.11
N MET A 216 6.94 5.07 -6.44
CA MET A 216 7.26 6.12 -7.41
C MET A 216 6.34 7.34 -7.29
N ILE A 217 5.06 7.14 -6.95
CA ILE A 217 4.13 8.25 -6.69
C ILE A 217 4.53 9.02 -5.43
N MET A 218 4.93 8.34 -4.35
CA MET A 218 5.40 9.00 -3.13
C MET A 218 6.69 9.79 -3.40
N ARG A 219 7.67 9.18 -4.09
CA ARG A 219 8.92 9.85 -4.49
C ARG A 219 8.65 11.11 -5.32
N ARG A 220 7.74 11.02 -6.30
CA ARG A 220 7.35 12.18 -7.13
C ARG A 220 6.75 13.32 -6.31
N ARG A 221 5.96 13.01 -5.28
CA ARG A 221 5.26 14.01 -4.47
C ARG A 221 6.18 14.80 -3.53
N GLN A 222 7.39 14.32 -3.27
CA GLN A 222 8.40 15.05 -2.48
C GLN A 222 8.95 16.29 -3.20
N TYR A 223 8.92 16.30 -4.54
CA TYR A 223 9.39 17.42 -5.35
C TYR A 223 8.41 18.61 -5.37
N PRO A 224 8.90 19.86 -5.50
CA PRO A 224 8.05 21.03 -5.70
C PRO A 224 7.10 20.91 -6.90
N LEU A 225 5.94 21.57 -6.85
CA LEU A 225 4.90 21.50 -7.89
C LEU A 225 5.40 21.91 -9.29
N LEU A 226 6.22 22.97 -9.37
CA LEU A 226 6.75 23.53 -10.61
C LEU A 226 8.10 22.92 -11.05
N SER A 227 8.49 21.77 -10.48
CA SER A 227 9.74 21.10 -10.85
C SER A 227 9.61 20.36 -12.18
N LEU A 228 10.53 20.61 -13.12
CA LEU A 228 10.64 19.84 -14.37
C LEU A 228 10.77 18.34 -14.10
N HIS A 229 11.49 17.96 -13.05
CA HIS A 229 11.65 16.56 -12.64
C HIS A 229 10.31 15.94 -12.22
N ARG A 230 9.48 16.67 -11.47
CA ARG A 230 8.12 16.23 -11.10
C ARG A 230 7.24 16.05 -12.34
N GLY A 231 7.34 16.98 -13.29
CA GLY A 231 6.65 16.92 -14.58
C GLY A 231 7.04 15.68 -15.39
N TRP A 232 8.34 15.41 -15.51
CA TRP A 232 8.86 14.23 -16.18
C TRP A 232 8.37 12.93 -15.54
N MET A 233 8.47 12.80 -14.21
CA MET A 233 7.95 11.64 -13.49
C MET A 233 6.43 11.46 -13.67
N LYS A 234 5.68 12.56 -13.79
CA LYS A 234 4.24 12.52 -14.04
C LYS A 234 3.93 12.06 -15.46
N LEU A 235 4.72 12.49 -16.45
CA LEU A 235 4.63 12.03 -17.83
C LEU A 235 4.86 10.52 -17.93
N VAL A 236 5.91 10.00 -17.27
CA VAL A 236 6.19 8.55 -17.23
C VAL A 236 5.04 7.74 -16.59
N ASP A 237 4.45 8.23 -15.48
CA ASP A 237 3.25 7.61 -14.89
C ASP A 237 2.08 7.62 -15.88
N LEU A 238 1.86 8.72 -16.61
CA LEU A 238 0.78 8.85 -17.58
C LEU A 238 0.95 7.86 -18.75
N VAL A 239 2.14 7.81 -19.35
CA VAL A 239 2.42 7.02 -20.56
C VAL A 239 2.42 5.52 -20.26
N CYS A 240 3.12 5.05 -19.23
CA CYS A 240 3.32 3.61 -18.99
C CYS A 240 3.08 3.18 -17.53
N GLY A 241 2.68 4.09 -16.64
CA GLY A 241 2.49 3.77 -15.23
C GLY A 241 3.78 3.31 -14.54
N TYR A 242 4.92 3.92 -14.89
CA TYR A 242 6.27 3.48 -14.48
C TYR A 242 6.65 2.08 -14.97
N GLY A 243 6.07 1.66 -16.10
CA GLY A 243 6.33 0.36 -16.71
C GLY A 243 5.67 -0.81 -16.00
N GLU A 244 4.58 -0.54 -15.26
CA GLU A 244 3.78 -1.57 -14.58
C GLU A 244 2.41 -1.78 -15.25
N LEU A 245 1.99 -0.89 -16.16
CA LEU A 245 0.63 -0.88 -16.73
C LEU A 245 0.67 -0.84 -18.27
N PRO A 246 0.73 -2.00 -18.97
CA PRO A 246 0.68 -2.06 -20.44
C PRO A 246 -0.55 -1.36 -21.03
N ALA A 247 -1.70 -1.45 -20.35
CA ALA A 247 -2.95 -0.81 -20.76
C ALA A 247 -2.83 0.72 -20.86
N ARG A 248 -1.95 1.36 -20.07
CA ARG A 248 -1.70 2.81 -20.18
C ARG A 248 -0.95 3.16 -21.44
N VAL A 249 -0.02 2.30 -21.88
CA VAL A 249 0.71 2.51 -23.13
C VAL A 249 -0.27 2.46 -24.30
N ILE A 250 -1.17 1.46 -24.32
CA ILE A 250 -2.24 1.36 -25.33
C ILE A 250 -3.13 2.62 -25.32
N GLY A 251 -3.60 3.05 -24.14
CA GLY A 251 -4.43 4.24 -24.00
C GLY A 251 -3.71 5.52 -24.47
N PHE A 252 -2.41 5.65 -24.16
CA PHE A 252 -1.59 6.75 -24.64
C PHE A 252 -1.46 6.73 -26.17
N SER A 253 -1.17 5.56 -26.75
CA SER A 253 -1.09 5.39 -28.21
C SER A 253 -2.40 5.78 -28.90
N LEU A 254 -3.55 5.30 -28.41
CA LEU A 254 -4.86 5.69 -28.93
C LEU A 254 -5.10 7.20 -28.81
N SER A 255 -4.71 7.80 -27.68
CA SER A 255 -4.86 9.25 -27.48
C SER A 255 -4.03 10.06 -28.48
N VAL A 256 -2.80 9.62 -28.79
CA VAL A 256 -1.96 10.25 -29.83
C VAL A 256 -2.61 10.08 -31.20
N ILE A 257 -3.08 8.88 -31.54
CA ILE A 257 -3.74 8.60 -32.83
C ILE A 257 -4.96 9.52 -33.02
N PHE A 258 -5.89 9.56 -32.06
CA PHE A 258 -7.08 10.40 -32.18
C PHE A 258 -6.77 11.90 -32.20
N ALA A 259 -5.73 12.34 -31.48
CA ALA A 259 -5.28 13.73 -31.49
C ALA A 259 -4.66 14.12 -32.84
N SER A 260 -3.78 13.28 -33.40
CA SER A 260 -3.20 13.48 -34.73
C SER A 260 -4.27 13.45 -35.82
N ALA A 261 -5.20 12.49 -35.75
CA ALA A 261 -6.35 12.40 -36.66
C ALA A 261 -7.20 13.67 -36.64
N LEU A 262 -7.41 14.27 -35.45
CA LEU A 262 -8.12 15.55 -35.34
C LEU A 262 -7.35 16.69 -36.01
N ILE A 263 -6.03 16.74 -35.85
CA ILE A 263 -5.18 17.74 -36.53
C ILE A 263 -5.29 17.55 -38.06
N TYR A 264 -5.14 16.33 -38.55
CA TYR A 264 -5.30 16.00 -39.98
C TYR A 264 -6.68 16.37 -40.52
N PHE A 265 -7.72 16.12 -39.75
CA PHE A 265 -9.08 16.46 -40.14
C PHE A 265 -9.30 17.97 -40.23
N LEU A 266 -8.72 18.76 -39.32
CA LEU A 266 -8.87 20.22 -39.32
C LEU A 266 -8.06 20.91 -40.43
N TYR A 267 -6.87 20.39 -40.76
CA TYR A 267 -5.96 21.01 -41.71
C TYR A 267 -5.97 20.39 -43.12
N GLY A 268 -6.52 19.19 -43.25
CA GLY A 268 -6.64 18.44 -44.50
C GLY A 268 -5.43 17.57 -44.83
N VAL A 269 -5.69 16.45 -45.48
CA VAL A 269 -4.70 15.50 -46.00
C VAL A 269 -5.09 15.11 -47.42
N ASN A 270 -4.12 14.87 -48.30
CA ASN A 270 -4.42 14.61 -49.71
C ASN A 270 -4.59 13.11 -49.99
N SER A 271 -5.56 12.75 -50.80
CA SER A 271 -5.69 11.42 -51.39
C SER A 271 -5.86 11.51 -52.90
N HIS A 272 -5.73 10.37 -53.58
CA HIS A 272 -5.87 10.23 -55.03
C HIS A 272 -7.20 10.81 -55.59
N GLY A 273 -8.22 10.99 -54.74
CA GLY A 273 -9.51 11.58 -55.08
C GLY A 273 -9.77 13.03 -54.61
N GLY A 274 -8.80 13.70 -53.98
CA GLY A 274 -8.93 15.08 -53.49
C GLY A 274 -8.50 15.29 -52.03
N ASN A 275 -8.76 16.49 -51.49
CA ASN A 275 -8.43 16.85 -50.11
C ASN A 275 -9.47 16.26 -49.13
N ILE A 276 -8.99 15.41 -48.23
CA ILE A 276 -9.73 14.77 -47.13
C ILE A 276 -9.60 15.66 -45.91
N GLY A 277 -10.71 16.09 -45.32
CA GLY A 277 -10.69 16.95 -44.15
C GLY A 277 -12.06 17.57 -43.88
N TRP A 278 -12.08 18.55 -42.97
CA TRP A 278 -13.28 19.28 -42.62
C TRP A 278 -13.85 20.01 -43.83
N VAL A 279 -15.12 19.73 -44.17
CA VAL A 279 -15.84 20.43 -45.24
C VAL A 279 -16.94 21.30 -44.61
N PRO A 280 -16.80 22.64 -44.63
CA PRO A 280 -17.84 23.55 -44.18
C PRO A 280 -19.13 23.38 -45.01
N GLY A 281 -20.28 23.26 -44.34
CA GLY A 281 -21.58 23.09 -45.01
C GLY A 281 -21.89 21.67 -45.50
N ALA A 282 -20.99 20.71 -45.33
CA ALA A 282 -21.30 19.30 -45.54
C ALA A 282 -22.15 18.74 -44.39
N GLY A 283 -22.98 17.74 -44.69
CA GLY A 283 -23.74 17.02 -43.67
C GLY A 283 -22.81 16.35 -42.65
N TRP A 284 -23.26 16.27 -41.40
CA TRP A 284 -22.48 15.71 -40.29
C TRP A 284 -21.90 14.32 -40.62
N TRP A 285 -22.68 13.47 -41.30
CA TRP A 285 -22.28 12.12 -41.71
C TRP A 285 -21.04 12.12 -42.61
N ARG A 286 -20.95 13.06 -43.56
CA ARG A 286 -19.79 13.19 -44.43
C ARG A 286 -18.55 13.56 -43.61
N ASN A 287 -18.65 14.57 -42.75
CA ASN A 287 -17.56 14.98 -41.88
C ASN A 287 -17.11 13.87 -40.92
N THR A 288 -18.04 13.03 -40.45
CA THR A 288 -17.70 11.83 -39.66
C THR A 288 -16.90 10.81 -40.47
N LEU A 289 -17.29 10.52 -41.71
CA LEU A 289 -16.54 9.61 -42.59
C LEU A 289 -15.14 10.14 -42.91
N GLU A 290 -15.02 11.43 -43.23
CA GLU A 290 -13.72 12.07 -43.48
C GLU A 290 -12.81 12.00 -42.23
N TYR A 291 -13.37 12.22 -41.03
CA TYR A 291 -12.63 12.04 -39.78
C TYR A 291 -12.17 10.59 -39.58
N LEU A 292 -13.01 9.61 -39.86
CA LEU A 292 -12.62 8.18 -39.78
C LEU A 292 -11.49 7.84 -40.77
N THR A 293 -11.47 8.46 -41.95
CA THR A 293 -10.36 8.33 -42.90
C THR A 293 -9.08 8.98 -42.36
N CYS A 294 -9.16 10.13 -41.69
CA CYS A 294 -8.03 10.72 -40.98
C CYS A 294 -7.53 9.84 -39.81
N VAL A 295 -8.44 9.16 -39.10
CA VAL A 295 -8.08 8.16 -38.08
C VAL A 295 -7.33 6.99 -38.71
N TYR A 296 -7.81 6.46 -39.84
CA TYR A 296 -7.11 5.43 -40.59
C TYR A 296 -5.69 5.87 -40.98
N PHE A 297 -5.54 7.07 -41.56
CA PHE A 297 -4.23 7.62 -41.92
C PHE A 297 -3.30 7.76 -40.70
N SER A 298 -3.82 8.24 -39.57
CA SER A 298 -3.08 8.36 -38.32
C SER A 298 -2.64 7.00 -37.77
N VAL A 299 -3.50 5.97 -37.79
CA VAL A 299 -3.12 4.61 -37.38
C VAL A 299 -1.96 4.10 -38.22
N VAL A 300 -2.06 4.20 -39.55
CA VAL A 300 -1.02 3.74 -40.49
C VAL A 300 0.30 4.48 -40.29
N THR A 301 0.22 5.79 -40.03
CA THR A 301 1.38 6.64 -39.76
C THR A 301 2.02 6.30 -38.41
N PHE A 302 1.22 6.15 -37.36
CA PHE A 302 1.65 5.79 -36.01
C PHE A 302 2.32 4.41 -35.95
N THR A 303 1.78 3.43 -36.68
CA THR A 303 2.39 2.09 -36.78
C THR A 303 3.52 2.03 -37.80
N THR A 304 3.83 3.13 -38.49
CA THR A 304 4.89 3.23 -39.51
C THR A 304 4.70 2.28 -40.71
N LEU A 305 3.47 1.88 -41.00
CA LEU A 305 3.16 0.95 -42.11
C LEU A 305 3.23 1.64 -43.48
N GLY A 306 2.69 2.87 -43.59
CA GLY A 306 2.82 3.74 -44.76
C GLY A 306 2.33 3.15 -46.10
N TYR A 307 1.03 2.84 -46.23
CA TYR A 307 0.45 2.28 -47.47
C TYR A 307 0.49 3.21 -48.70
N GLY A 308 0.71 4.52 -48.50
CA GLY A 308 0.94 5.48 -49.59
C GLY A 308 -0.30 5.94 -50.35
N ASP A 309 -1.49 5.59 -49.89
CA ASP A 309 -2.79 5.98 -50.44
C ASP A 309 -3.23 7.40 -50.05
N ILE A 310 -2.76 7.86 -48.88
CA ILE A 310 -3.00 9.19 -48.31
C ILE A 310 -1.65 9.85 -48.00
N ALA A 311 -1.49 11.12 -48.40
CA ALA A 311 -0.25 11.87 -48.27
C ALA A 311 -0.45 13.23 -47.56
N PRO A 312 0.36 13.55 -46.53
CA PRO A 312 0.30 14.85 -45.88
C PRO A 312 0.94 15.96 -46.74
N LEU A 313 0.32 17.14 -46.71
CA LEU A 313 0.79 18.33 -47.42
C LEU A 313 1.36 19.38 -46.44
N GLY A 314 2.37 20.13 -46.89
CA GLY A 314 2.96 21.23 -46.13
C GLY A 314 3.38 20.84 -44.72
N VAL A 315 2.88 21.58 -43.72
CA VAL A 315 3.20 21.39 -42.29
C VAL A 315 2.76 20.02 -41.76
N MET A 316 1.73 19.39 -42.36
CA MET A 316 1.25 18.08 -41.93
C MET A 316 2.30 16.98 -42.10
N ARG A 317 3.32 17.17 -42.97
CA ARG A 317 4.46 16.24 -43.09
C ARG A 317 5.28 16.17 -41.81
N ALA A 318 5.49 17.31 -41.15
CA ALA A 318 6.19 17.36 -39.88
C ALA A 318 5.37 16.71 -38.76
N VAL A 319 4.05 16.91 -38.76
CA VAL A 319 3.12 16.26 -37.82
C VAL A 319 3.15 14.74 -37.99
N ALA A 320 3.06 14.25 -39.23
CA ALA A 320 3.15 12.82 -39.55
C ALA A 320 4.51 12.22 -39.17
N GLY A 321 5.61 12.94 -39.42
CA GLY A 321 6.94 12.53 -39.00
C GLY A 321 7.07 12.42 -37.47
N ALA A 322 6.53 13.41 -36.73
CA ALA A 322 6.53 13.39 -35.27
C ALA A 322 5.65 12.27 -34.71
N GLU A 323 4.47 12.04 -35.30
CA GLU A 323 3.57 10.95 -34.94
C GLU A 323 4.23 9.59 -35.15
N ALA A 324 4.84 9.35 -36.32
CA ALA A 324 5.55 8.12 -36.62
C ALA A 324 6.71 7.87 -35.63
N PHE A 325 7.46 8.92 -35.27
CA PHE A 325 8.53 8.83 -34.27
C PHE A 325 8.00 8.44 -32.88
N VAL A 326 6.92 9.09 -32.42
CA VAL A 326 6.26 8.75 -31.14
C VAL A 326 5.68 7.33 -31.20
N GLY A 327 5.10 6.93 -32.32
CA GLY A 327 4.56 5.60 -32.56
C GLY A 327 5.62 4.51 -32.43
N ALA A 328 6.77 4.67 -33.09
CA ALA A 328 7.89 3.74 -32.98
C ALA A 328 8.37 3.58 -31.53
N PHE A 329 8.54 4.69 -30.80
CA PHE A 329 8.98 4.64 -29.40
C PHE A 329 7.95 4.00 -28.47
N THR A 330 6.67 4.32 -28.65
CA THR A 330 5.58 3.77 -27.82
C THR A 330 5.36 2.28 -28.06
N MET A 331 5.52 1.80 -29.30
CA MET A 331 5.46 0.36 -29.60
C MET A 331 6.63 -0.39 -28.96
N ALA A 332 7.86 0.14 -29.04
CA ALA A 332 9.00 -0.43 -28.34
C ALA A 332 8.77 -0.46 -26.82
N LEU A 333 8.26 0.64 -26.25
CA LEU A 333 7.91 0.73 -24.84
C LEU A 333 6.82 -0.28 -24.45
N PHE A 334 5.80 -0.47 -25.29
CA PHE A 334 4.74 -1.45 -25.06
C PHE A 334 5.33 -2.86 -24.95
N VAL A 335 6.20 -3.26 -25.87
CA VAL A 335 6.85 -4.58 -25.85
C VAL A 335 7.64 -4.76 -24.55
N VAL A 336 8.46 -3.78 -24.15
CA VAL A 336 9.25 -3.85 -22.91
C VAL A 336 8.36 -3.97 -21.66
N VAL A 337 7.29 -3.16 -21.59
CA VAL A 337 6.39 -3.15 -20.44
C VAL A 337 5.54 -4.43 -20.39
N PHE A 338 5.15 -4.95 -21.56
CA PHE A 338 4.42 -6.20 -21.68
C PHE A 338 5.29 -7.39 -21.29
N ASP A 339 6.52 -7.46 -21.82
CA ASP A 339 7.49 -8.51 -21.50
C ASP A 339 7.82 -8.53 -20.01
N LYS A 340 8.12 -7.35 -19.43
CA LYS A 340 8.32 -7.22 -17.97
C LYS A 340 7.12 -7.73 -17.17
N LYS A 341 5.90 -7.52 -17.66
CA LYS A 341 4.67 -7.94 -16.96
C LYS A 341 4.39 -9.45 -17.10
N MET A 342 4.87 -10.08 -18.17
CA MET A 342 4.74 -11.52 -18.41
C MET A 342 5.84 -12.35 -17.75
N THR A 343 7.04 -11.79 -17.62
CA THR A 343 8.23 -12.46 -17.06
C THR A 343 8.31 -12.40 -15.54
N ARG A 344 7.62 -11.43 -14.91
CA ARG A 344 7.35 -11.38 -13.46
C ARG A 344 6.12 -12.19 -13.13
#